data_AF-G9XUP0-F1
#
_entry.id   AF-G9XUP0-F1
#
_cell.length_a   1.000
_cell.length_b   1.000
_cell.length_c   1.000
_cell.angle_alpha   90.00
_cell.angle_beta   90.00
_cell.angle_gamma   90.00
#
_symmetry.space_group_name_H-M   'P 1'
#
loop_
_entity.id
_entity.type
_entity.pdbx_description
1 polymer ?
#
loop_
_entity_poly.entity_id
_entity_poly.type
_entity_poly.pdbx_seq_one_letter_code
_entity_poly.pdbx_strand_id
1 'polypeptide(L)'
;MTANEERKILSAAFEAIEEIGILHLTGGGEPFLHPKLDVLIETAMEFEDKFNQLMLFTNCTVPLSNNLVEALKRYRSKLIVQVSQYGVRPEIEKTVLAQFESTGVPLKVEKYYGEDQSFGGWVDFGEWKSNGRSVEELEKIFGNCAVTRDMHGNWRTRDGKVHWCSRSQRGTELGFLPNNSDNYVDLFDGSSPAEKRAKFEQIANARYLVACDFCSGNQGTNDLSKRFHAAEQIGCNQ
;
A
#
# COMPACT_ATOMS: atom_id res chain seq x y z
N MET A 1 13.00 -7.53 -0.47
CA MET A 1 13.63 -6.27 -0.92
C MET A 1 14.86 -6.06 -0.06
N THR A 2 16.01 -5.85 -0.67
CA THR A 2 17.26 -5.48 -0.01
C THR A 2 17.37 -3.96 0.10
N ALA A 3 18.24 -3.47 0.98
CA ALA A 3 18.54 -2.04 1.09
C ALA A 3 19.07 -1.43 -0.23
N ASN A 4 19.83 -2.21 -1.01
CA ASN A 4 20.32 -1.75 -2.32
C ASN A 4 19.18 -1.60 -3.33
N GLU A 5 18.23 -2.53 -3.34
CA GLU A 5 17.04 -2.43 -4.20
C GLU A 5 16.17 -1.23 -3.82
N GLU A 6 15.93 -1.04 -2.52
CA GLU A 6 15.19 0.11 -2.00
C GLU A 6 15.86 1.43 -2.40
N ARG A 7 17.16 1.59 -2.09
CA ARG A 7 17.92 2.80 -2.44
C ARG A 7 17.85 3.08 -3.93
N LYS A 8 18.02 2.06 -4.77
CA LYS A 8 17.93 2.20 -6.23
C LYS A 8 16.55 2.68 -6.67
N ILE A 9 15.48 2.13 -6.10
CA ILE A 9 14.10 2.54 -6.41
C ILE A 9 13.85 3.98 -5.96
N LEU A 10 14.22 4.34 -4.73
CA LEU A 10 14.01 5.69 -4.19
C LEU A 10 14.82 6.74 -4.96
N SER A 11 16.11 6.48 -5.24
CA SER A 11 16.93 7.35 -6.09
C SER A 11 16.26 7.61 -7.44
N ALA A 12 15.84 6.56 -8.15
CA ALA A 12 15.23 6.71 -9.47
C ALA A 12 13.84 7.39 -9.41
N ALA A 13 13.07 7.17 -8.33
CA ALA A 13 11.80 7.86 -8.14
C ALA A 13 12.01 9.37 -7.93
N PHE A 14 12.96 9.75 -7.07
CA PHE A 14 13.24 11.16 -6.75
C PHE A 14 13.99 11.93 -7.84
N GLU A 15 14.42 11.27 -8.92
CA GLU A 15 14.83 11.97 -10.16
C GLU A 15 13.62 12.60 -10.87
N ALA A 16 12.47 11.93 -10.84
CA ALA A 16 11.25 12.39 -11.52
C ALA A 16 10.27 13.11 -10.57
N ILE A 17 10.23 12.71 -9.30
CA ILE A 17 9.30 13.18 -8.27
C ILE A 17 10.02 14.13 -7.32
N GLU A 18 9.43 15.30 -7.08
CA GLU A 18 10.03 16.32 -6.19
C GLU A 18 9.91 15.94 -4.71
N GLU A 19 8.72 15.47 -4.31
CA GLU A 19 8.38 15.13 -2.94
C GLU A 19 7.30 14.03 -2.89
N ILE A 20 7.37 13.17 -1.87
CA ILE A 20 6.34 12.19 -1.55
C ILE A 20 5.68 12.57 -0.22
N GLY A 21 4.36 12.75 -0.20
CA GLY A 21 3.65 13.03 1.06
C GLY A 21 3.86 11.95 2.12
N ILE A 22 3.48 10.70 1.80
CA ILE A 22 3.66 9.56 2.71
C ILE A 22 4.36 8.43 1.95
N LEU A 23 5.58 8.11 2.37
CA LEU A 23 6.30 6.94 1.87
C LEU A 23 5.85 5.71 2.64
N HIS A 24 5.46 4.65 1.93
CA HIS A 24 5.03 3.40 2.55
C HIS A 24 6.11 2.34 2.41
N LEU A 25 6.61 1.80 3.52
CA LEU A 25 7.32 0.52 3.52
C LEU A 25 6.32 -0.59 3.80
N THR A 26 5.79 -1.14 2.73
CA THR A 26 4.85 -2.27 2.75
C THR A 26 5.39 -3.43 1.93
N GLY A 27 5.15 -4.64 2.42
CA GLY A 27 5.28 -5.87 1.63
C GLY A 27 3.92 -6.38 1.19
N GLY A 28 3.89 -7.45 0.40
CA GLY A 28 2.66 -8.23 0.15
C GLY A 28 2.20 -9.10 1.34
N GLY A 29 2.77 -8.88 2.53
CA GLY A 29 2.54 -9.61 3.77
C GLY A 29 2.97 -8.78 4.97
N GLU A 30 3.25 -9.41 6.12
CA GLU A 30 3.62 -8.73 7.37
C GLU A 30 5.04 -8.14 7.31
N PRO A 31 5.22 -6.80 7.26
CA PRO A 31 6.54 -6.17 7.11
C PRO A 31 7.50 -6.47 8.26
N PHE A 32 7.00 -6.65 9.48
CA PHE A 32 7.83 -6.87 10.67
C PHE A 32 8.47 -8.27 10.71
N LEU A 33 8.10 -9.18 9.79
CA LEU A 33 8.84 -10.43 9.56
C LEU A 33 10.14 -10.22 8.78
N HIS A 34 10.35 -9.05 8.16
CA HIS A 34 11.57 -8.81 7.40
C HIS A 34 12.76 -8.63 8.35
N PRO A 35 13.79 -9.51 8.30
CA PRO A 35 14.86 -9.54 9.30
C PRO A 35 15.79 -8.31 9.26
N LYS A 36 15.60 -7.44 8.26
CA LYS A 36 16.36 -6.22 8.03
C LYS A 36 15.46 -4.99 7.90
N LEU A 37 14.25 -5.02 8.48
CA LEU A 37 13.33 -3.88 8.41
C LEU A 37 13.95 -2.61 9.01
N ASP A 38 14.73 -2.74 10.08
CA ASP A 38 15.53 -1.66 10.66
C ASP A 38 16.44 -1.03 9.59
N VAL A 39 17.15 -1.85 8.81
CA VAL A 39 18.03 -1.37 7.73
C VAL A 39 17.24 -0.70 6.59
N LEU A 40 16.05 -1.18 6.28
CA LEU A 40 15.19 -0.55 5.27
C LEU A 40 14.70 0.83 5.76
N ILE A 41 14.31 0.95 7.03
CA ILE A 41 13.97 2.26 7.63
C ILE A 41 15.17 3.21 7.53
N GLU A 42 16.37 2.76 7.90
CA GLU A 42 17.59 3.59 7.78
C GLU A 42 17.85 4.01 6.32
N THR A 43 17.60 3.11 5.36
CA THR A 43 17.77 3.39 3.93
C THR A 43 16.76 4.43 3.43
N ALA A 44 15.49 4.32 3.83
CA ALA A 44 14.49 5.33 3.52
C ALA A 44 14.86 6.69 4.12
N MET A 45 15.40 6.73 5.35
CA MET A 45 15.78 7.98 6.02
C MET A 45 16.94 8.72 5.34
N GLU A 46 17.71 8.08 4.44
CA GLU A 46 18.68 8.79 3.59
C GLU A 46 18.04 9.80 2.65
N PHE A 47 16.72 9.70 2.42
CA PHE A 47 15.90 10.58 1.60
C PHE A 47 14.87 11.35 2.44
N GLU A 48 15.13 11.57 3.73
CA GLU A 48 14.15 12.17 4.66
C GLU A 48 13.67 13.58 4.27
N ASP A 49 14.44 14.30 3.45
CA ASP A 49 14.09 15.60 2.88
C ASP A 49 13.13 15.51 1.68
N LYS A 50 12.95 14.31 1.13
CA LYS A 50 12.11 14.05 -0.06
C LYS A 50 10.74 13.47 0.26
N PHE A 51 10.42 13.23 1.53
CA PHE A 51 9.07 12.82 1.93
C PHE A 51 8.65 13.42 3.27
N ASN A 52 7.35 13.58 3.53
CA ASN A 52 6.89 14.15 4.80
C ASN A 52 6.92 13.12 5.93
N GLN A 53 6.32 11.95 5.71
CA GLN A 53 6.28 10.87 6.70
C GLN A 53 6.59 9.51 6.07
N LEU A 54 7.27 8.66 6.83
CA LEU A 54 7.41 7.24 6.52
C LEU A 54 6.38 6.45 7.35
N MET A 55 5.53 5.71 6.66
CA MET A 55 4.47 4.91 7.27
C MET A 55 4.78 3.42 7.16
N LEU A 56 4.68 2.75 8.31
CA LEU A 56 4.78 1.30 8.45
C LEU A 56 3.41 0.71 8.75
N PHE A 57 3.19 -0.54 8.34
CA PHE A 57 1.97 -1.30 8.60
C PHE A 57 2.32 -2.59 9.33
N THR A 58 1.48 -3.01 10.26
CA THR A 58 1.62 -4.30 10.94
C THR A 58 0.26 -4.86 11.35
N ASN A 59 0.14 -6.17 11.38
CA ASN A 59 -0.94 -6.90 12.03
C ASN A 59 -0.78 -7.00 13.55
N CYS A 60 0.25 -6.34 14.13
CA CYS A 60 0.51 -6.30 15.56
C CYS A 60 0.84 -7.67 16.19
N THR A 61 1.29 -8.66 15.42
CA THR A 61 1.55 -9.99 15.97
C THR A 61 3.01 -10.42 15.99
N VAL A 62 3.91 -9.60 15.46
CA VAL A 62 5.36 -9.88 15.43
C VAL A 62 6.07 -8.99 16.46
N PRO A 63 6.78 -9.57 17.44
CA PRO A 63 7.58 -8.80 18.39
C PRO A 63 8.68 -7.97 17.71
N LEU A 64 8.97 -6.81 18.28
CA LEU A 64 10.00 -5.92 17.79
C LEU A 64 11.39 -6.41 18.20
N SER A 65 12.34 -6.40 17.27
CA SER A 65 13.75 -6.59 17.61
C SER A 65 14.32 -5.34 18.28
N ASN A 66 15.39 -5.49 19.07
CA ASN A 66 16.04 -4.34 19.72
C ASN A 66 16.49 -3.29 18.70
N ASN A 67 17.05 -3.71 17.56
CA ASN A 67 17.45 -2.77 16.50
C ASN A 67 16.26 -1.98 15.97
N LEU A 68 15.12 -2.65 15.76
CA LEU A 68 13.92 -2.00 15.25
C LEU A 68 13.34 -1.01 16.28
N VAL A 69 13.31 -1.38 17.56
CA VAL A 69 12.92 -0.48 18.66
C VAL A 69 13.78 0.80 18.64
N GLU A 70 15.09 0.66 18.50
CA GLU A 70 15.99 1.82 18.46
C GLU A 70 15.81 2.67 17.19
N ALA A 71 15.58 2.05 16.03
CA ALA A 71 15.26 2.77 14.80
C ALA A 71 13.94 3.56 14.92
N LEU A 72 12.89 2.93 15.46
CA LEU A 72 11.59 3.57 15.70
C LEU A 72 11.72 4.77 16.65
N LYS A 73 12.46 4.62 17.77
CA LYS A 73 12.71 5.71 18.70
C LYS A 73 13.48 6.87 18.07
N ARG A 74 14.49 6.55 17.26
CA ARG A 74 15.35 7.54 16.59
C ARG A 74 14.55 8.41 15.62
N TYR A 75 13.71 7.79 14.79
CA TYR A 75 12.97 8.48 13.73
C TYR A 75 11.49 8.73 14.07
N ARG A 76 11.11 8.67 15.35
CA ARG A 76 9.71 8.76 15.80
C ARG A 76 8.94 9.99 15.31
N SER A 77 9.61 11.12 15.04
CA SER A 77 8.98 12.33 14.51
C SER A 77 8.69 12.27 13.01
N LYS A 78 9.38 11.38 12.28
CA LYS A 78 9.24 11.16 10.84
C LYS A 78 8.37 9.92 10.53
N LEU A 79 8.16 9.07 11.52
CA LEU A 79 7.45 7.81 11.39
C LEU A 79 5.99 7.90 11.85
N ILE A 80 5.15 7.07 11.23
CA ILE A 80 3.85 6.66 11.75
C ILE A 80 3.68 5.16 11.56
N VAL A 81 3.16 4.45 12.55
CA VAL A 81 2.89 3.02 12.45
C VAL A 81 1.38 2.79 12.48
N GLN A 82 0.82 2.23 11.42
CA GLN A 82 -0.54 1.72 11.44
C GLN A 82 -0.55 0.30 11.98
N VAL A 83 -1.21 0.14 13.13
CA VAL A 83 -1.34 -1.12 13.85
C VAL A 83 -2.74 -1.66 13.61
N SER A 84 -2.86 -2.77 12.89
CA SER A 84 -4.13 -3.41 12.57
C SER A 84 -4.37 -4.57 13.54
N GLN A 85 -5.38 -4.44 14.41
CA GLN A 85 -5.75 -5.48 15.38
C GLN A 85 -6.89 -6.32 14.81
N TYR A 86 -6.66 -7.62 14.63
CA TYR A 86 -7.65 -8.55 14.06
C TYR A 86 -8.35 -9.38 15.14
N GLY A 87 -7.92 -9.30 16.40
CA GLY A 87 -8.57 -10.02 17.50
C GLY A 87 -8.38 -11.54 17.45
N VAL A 88 -7.53 -12.05 16.56
CA VAL A 88 -7.23 -13.50 16.42
C VAL A 88 -6.32 -13.98 17.55
N ARG A 89 -5.37 -13.14 17.98
CA ARG A 89 -4.43 -13.40 19.08
C ARG A 89 -4.29 -12.18 19.99
N PRO A 90 -5.36 -11.80 20.72
CA PRO A 90 -5.45 -10.51 21.42
C PRO A 90 -4.36 -10.33 22.49
N GLU A 91 -3.89 -11.41 23.12
CA GLU A 91 -2.79 -11.39 24.08
C GLU A 91 -1.44 -11.04 23.44
N ILE A 92 -1.17 -11.55 22.24
CA ILE A 92 0.03 -11.20 21.47
C ILE A 92 -0.11 -9.77 20.95
N GLU A 93 -1.26 -9.41 20.38
CA GLU A 93 -1.53 -8.05 19.89
C GLU A 93 -1.31 -7.01 21.00
N LYS A 94 -1.84 -7.26 22.21
CA LYS A 94 -1.64 -6.39 23.37
C LYS A 94 -0.16 -6.27 23.76
N THR A 95 0.58 -7.38 23.74
CA THR A 95 2.00 -7.40 24.11
C THR A 95 2.84 -6.61 23.11
N VAL A 96 2.60 -6.80 21.82
CA VAL A 96 3.33 -6.09 20.74
C VAL A 96 2.92 -4.62 20.69
N LEU A 97 1.65 -4.29 20.91
CA LEU A 97 1.20 -2.91 21.00
C LEU A 97 1.94 -2.15 22.12
N ALA A 98 2.09 -2.77 23.29
CA ALA A 98 2.87 -2.17 24.39
C ALA A 98 4.34 -1.94 24.02
N GLN A 99 4.94 -2.80 23.17
CA GLN A 99 6.29 -2.57 22.65
C GLN A 99 6.33 -1.32 21.75
N PHE A 100 5.35 -1.14 20.86
CA PHE A 100 5.24 0.06 20.04
C PHE A 100 5.04 1.32 20.87
N GLU A 101 4.13 1.30 21.85
CA GLU A 101 3.88 2.42 22.76
C GLU A 101 5.18 2.86 23.48
N SER A 102 6.01 1.90 23.87
CA SER A 102 7.30 2.17 24.54
C SER A 102 8.34 2.90 23.66
N THR A 103 8.16 2.92 22.33
CA THR A 103 9.04 3.63 21.40
C THR A 103 8.72 5.12 21.29
N GLY A 104 7.49 5.52 21.65
CA GLY A 104 6.98 6.88 21.47
C GLY A 104 6.72 7.26 20.00
N VAL A 105 6.70 6.30 19.08
CA VAL A 105 6.28 6.55 17.68
C VAL A 105 4.76 6.79 17.62
N PRO A 106 4.27 7.73 16.79
CA PRO A 106 2.85 7.89 16.54
C PRO A 106 2.21 6.60 16.02
N LEU A 107 1.12 6.18 16.67
CA LEU A 107 0.37 4.98 16.31
C LEU A 107 -0.99 5.35 15.74
N LYS A 108 -1.35 4.73 14.62
CA LYS A 108 -2.70 4.70 14.07
C LYS A 108 -3.26 3.30 14.27
N VAL A 109 -4.10 3.14 15.29
CA VAL A 109 -4.66 1.83 15.63
C VAL A 109 -5.98 1.62 14.86
N GLU A 110 -6.03 0.56 14.06
CA GLU A 110 -7.20 0.15 13.28
C GLU A 110 -7.77 -1.14 13.88
N LYS A 111 -9.06 -1.12 14.23
CA LYS A 111 -9.78 -2.26 14.78
C LYS A 111 -10.46 -3.04 13.65
N TYR A 112 -10.17 -4.34 13.55
CA TYR A 112 -10.71 -5.25 12.54
C TYR A 112 -11.33 -6.53 13.15
N TYR A 113 -11.85 -6.43 14.37
CA TYR A 113 -12.59 -7.51 15.04
C TYR A 113 -13.91 -6.99 15.61
N GLY A 114 -14.86 -7.90 15.83
CA GLY A 114 -16.21 -7.57 16.29
C GLY A 114 -17.07 -6.96 15.19
N GLU A 115 -18.17 -6.31 15.60
CA GLU A 115 -19.16 -5.70 14.69
C GLU A 115 -18.76 -4.27 14.28
N ASP A 116 -17.96 -3.58 15.09
CA ASP A 116 -17.53 -2.20 14.90
C ASP A 116 -16.15 -2.12 14.21
N GLN A 117 -15.99 -2.85 13.11
CA GLN A 117 -14.75 -2.84 12.34
C GLN A 117 -14.53 -1.53 11.61
N SER A 118 -13.27 -1.14 11.48
CA SER A 118 -12.83 0.02 10.72
C SER A 118 -13.34 -0.10 9.27
N PHE A 119 -13.98 0.96 8.79
CA PHE A 119 -14.63 1.02 7.46
C PHE A 119 -15.73 -0.03 7.22
N GLY A 120 -16.30 -0.60 8.30
CA GLY A 120 -17.33 -1.63 8.22
C GLY A 120 -16.80 -3.00 7.77
N GLY A 121 -15.48 -3.19 7.72
CA GLY A 121 -14.83 -4.42 7.26
C GLY A 121 -14.14 -4.31 5.91
N TRP A 122 -13.63 -5.45 5.44
CA TRP A 122 -12.85 -5.59 4.22
C TRP A 122 -13.75 -5.70 3.00
N VAL A 123 -13.21 -5.47 1.81
CA VAL A 123 -13.93 -5.69 0.55
C VAL A 123 -13.30 -6.84 -0.20
N ASP A 124 -14.14 -7.62 -0.86
CA ASP A 124 -13.66 -8.50 -1.92
C ASP A 124 -13.43 -7.69 -3.18
N PHE A 125 -12.20 -7.76 -3.69
CA PHE A 125 -11.83 -7.13 -4.95
C PHE A 125 -12.27 -7.95 -6.18
N GLY A 126 -12.82 -9.15 -5.99
CA GLY A 126 -13.38 -10.01 -7.04
C GLY A 126 -12.34 -10.89 -7.75
N GLU A 127 -12.79 -11.66 -8.73
CA GLU A 127 -11.92 -12.54 -9.50
C GLU A 127 -10.98 -11.78 -10.45
N TRP A 128 -9.93 -12.46 -10.91
CA TRP A 128 -9.05 -11.98 -11.98
C TRP A 128 -9.63 -12.29 -13.37
N LYS A 129 -10.88 -11.89 -13.61
CA LYS A 129 -11.55 -12.03 -14.90
C LYS A 129 -11.98 -10.65 -15.41
N SER A 130 -11.86 -10.46 -16.71
CA SER A 130 -12.40 -9.28 -17.39
C SER A 130 -13.91 -9.27 -17.21
N ASN A 131 -14.45 -8.11 -16.83
CA ASN A 131 -15.88 -7.89 -16.71
C ASN A 131 -16.50 -7.38 -18.02
N GLY A 132 -15.68 -7.06 -19.03
CA GLY A 132 -16.13 -6.59 -20.34
C GLY A 132 -16.84 -5.23 -20.28
N ARG A 133 -16.41 -4.35 -19.36
CA ARG A 133 -17.09 -3.10 -19.06
C ARG A 133 -16.92 -2.04 -20.16
N SER A 134 -17.94 -1.22 -20.34
CA SER A 134 -17.85 -0.02 -21.19
C SER A 134 -16.92 1.03 -20.57
N VAL A 135 -16.49 2.01 -21.37
CA VAL A 135 -15.66 3.12 -20.87
C VAL A 135 -16.39 3.89 -19.76
N GLU A 136 -17.69 4.17 -19.93
CA GLU A 136 -18.52 4.87 -18.95
C GLU A 136 -18.61 4.10 -17.62
N GLU A 137 -18.70 2.77 -17.68
CA GLU A 137 -18.70 1.91 -16.49
C GLU A 137 -17.35 1.91 -15.78
N LEU A 138 -16.24 1.85 -16.54
CA LEU A 138 -14.88 1.91 -15.99
C LEU A 138 -14.62 3.23 -15.27
N GLU A 139 -15.03 4.34 -15.85
CA GLU A 139 -14.92 5.67 -15.26
C GLU A 139 -15.75 5.79 -13.98
N LYS A 140 -16.98 5.25 -13.99
CA LYS A 140 -17.81 5.21 -12.78
C LYS A 140 -17.16 4.40 -11.67
N ILE A 141 -16.57 3.25 -11.98
CA ILE A 141 -15.86 2.42 -11.00
C ILE A 141 -14.63 3.16 -10.46
N PHE A 142 -13.84 3.76 -11.34
CA PHE A 142 -12.64 4.49 -10.95
C PHE A 142 -12.95 5.71 -10.09
N GLY A 143 -13.93 6.52 -10.50
CA GLY A 143 -14.36 7.71 -9.76
C GLY A 143 -14.99 7.40 -8.40
N ASN A 144 -15.60 6.22 -8.22
CA ASN A 144 -16.15 5.78 -6.94
C ASN A 144 -15.12 5.04 -6.05
N CYS A 145 -13.93 4.74 -6.55
CA CYS A 145 -12.90 4.04 -5.79
C CYS A 145 -12.33 4.97 -4.70
N ALA A 146 -12.31 4.52 -3.43
CA ALA A 146 -11.75 5.31 -2.33
C ALA A 146 -10.26 5.68 -2.54
N VAL A 147 -9.50 4.85 -3.27
CA VAL A 147 -8.09 5.15 -3.62
C VAL A 147 -7.99 6.41 -4.48
N THR A 148 -8.90 6.61 -5.42
CA THR A 148 -8.88 7.80 -6.29
C THR A 148 -9.65 8.96 -5.64
N ARG A 149 -10.86 8.70 -5.14
CA ARG A 149 -11.77 9.71 -4.59
C ARG A 149 -11.26 10.35 -3.30
N ASP A 150 -10.79 9.53 -2.36
CA ASP A 150 -10.49 9.97 -1.00
C ASP A 150 -8.97 10.08 -0.76
N MET A 151 -8.19 9.14 -1.29
CA MET A 151 -6.73 9.14 -1.12
C MET A 151 -5.99 9.93 -2.21
N HIS A 152 -6.66 10.30 -3.30
CA HIS A 152 -6.05 10.97 -4.46
C HIS A 152 -4.85 10.22 -5.05
N GLY A 153 -4.87 8.88 -4.97
CA GLY A 153 -3.86 7.99 -5.52
C GLY A 153 -3.21 7.09 -4.46
N ASN A 154 -2.70 5.93 -4.91
CA ASN A 154 -1.93 5.02 -4.06
C ASN A 154 -0.88 4.30 -4.91
N TRP A 155 0.23 5.00 -5.15
CA TRP A 155 1.33 4.49 -5.95
C TRP A 155 1.98 3.25 -5.29
N ARG A 156 2.08 2.16 -6.06
CA ARG A 156 2.69 0.89 -5.67
C ARG A 156 3.83 0.56 -6.60
N THR A 157 5.02 0.37 -6.03
CA THR A 157 6.22 -0.03 -6.78
C THR A 157 6.54 -1.50 -6.57
N ARG A 158 6.94 -2.17 -7.64
CA ARG A 158 7.57 -3.49 -7.61
C ARG A 158 8.58 -3.58 -8.75
N ASP A 159 9.82 -3.91 -8.41
CA ASP A 159 10.92 -4.08 -9.37
C ASP A 159 11.13 -2.86 -10.30
N GLY A 160 10.90 -1.65 -9.76
CA GLY A 160 11.02 -0.38 -10.48
C GLY A 160 9.77 0.05 -11.25
N LYS A 161 8.74 -0.80 -11.35
CA LYS A 161 7.47 -0.45 -12.01
C LYS A 161 6.48 0.11 -11.00
N VAL A 162 6.07 1.35 -11.20
CA VAL A 162 5.22 2.13 -10.29
C VAL A 162 3.82 2.27 -10.88
N HIS A 163 2.83 1.67 -10.23
CA HIS A 163 1.42 1.67 -10.66
C HIS A 163 0.58 2.52 -9.71
N TRP A 164 -0.50 3.13 -10.20
CA TRP A 164 -1.46 3.91 -9.39
C TRP A 164 -2.28 3.09 -8.39
N CYS A 165 -2.38 1.78 -8.61
CA CYS A 165 -3.29 0.89 -7.88
C CYS A 165 -2.62 -0.45 -7.57
N SER A 166 -2.85 -0.99 -6.37
CA SER A 166 -2.38 -2.32 -5.98
C SER A 166 -2.91 -3.44 -6.87
N ARG A 167 -4.18 -3.34 -7.32
CA ARG A 167 -4.76 -4.30 -8.27
C ARG A 167 -4.06 -4.27 -9.63
N SER A 168 -3.64 -3.09 -10.10
CA SER A 168 -2.85 -2.97 -11.32
C SER A 168 -1.46 -3.60 -11.13
N GLN A 169 -0.73 -3.20 -10.07
CA GLN A 169 0.60 -3.73 -9.78
C GLN A 169 0.59 -5.26 -9.65
N ARG A 170 -0.23 -5.80 -8.75
CA ARG A 170 -0.25 -7.23 -8.44
C ARG A 170 -0.80 -8.06 -9.59
N GLY A 171 -1.82 -7.56 -10.27
CA GLY A 171 -2.42 -8.22 -11.43
C GLY A 171 -1.43 -8.36 -12.59
N THR A 172 -0.66 -7.31 -12.89
CA THR A 172 0.39 -7.36 -13.91
C THR A 172 1.55 -8.26 -13.47
N GLU A 173 1.99 -8.19 -12.21
CA GLU A 173 3.06 -9.04 -11.67
C GLU A 173 2.73 -10.54 -11.81
N LEU A 174 1.48 -10.92 -11.57
CA LEU A 174 1.01 -12.30 -11.65
C LEU A 174 0.63 -12.75 -13.07
N GLY A 175 0.67 -11.87 -14.07
CA GLY A 175 0.25 -12.17 -15.43
C GLY A 175 -1.27 -12.27 -15.63
N PHE A 176 -2.07 -11.80 -14.66
CA PHE A 176 -3.54 -11.76 -14.77
C PHE A 176 -4.05 -10.56 -15.56
N LEU A 177 -3.29 -9.47 -15.57
CA LEU A 177 -3.59 -8.27 -16.36
C LEU A 177 -2.60 -8.17 -17.52
N PRO A 178 -3.02 -7.59 -18.67
CA PRO A 178 -2.11 -7.34 -19.77
C PRO A 178 -0.99 -6.41 -19.31
N ASN A 179 0.25 -6.75 -19.68
CA ASN A 179 1.40 -5.89 -19.44
C ASN A 179 1.40 -4.74 -20.46
N ASN A 180 0.60 -3.70 -20.17
CA ASN A 180 0.59 -2.46 -20.93
C ASN A 180 1.45 -1.40 -20.21
N SER A 181 2.44 -0.84 -20.93
CA SER A 181 3.32 0.22 -20.44
C SER A 181 2.58 1.49 -20.04
N ASP A 182 1.36 1.73 -20.52
CA ASP A 182 0.57 2.91 -20.17
C ASP A 182 0.04 2.87 -18.72
N ASN A 183 0.05 1.71 -18.07
CA ASN A 183 -0.48 1.52 -16.71
C ASN A 183 0.54 1.77 -15.59
N TYR A 184 1.81 1.99 -15.91
CA TYR A 184 2.87 2.17 -14.93
C TYR A 184 4.01 3.05 -15.42
N VAL A 185 4.71 3.69 -14.50
CA VAL A 185 6.01 4.31 -14.77
C VAL A 185 7.11 3.28 -14.51
N ASP A 186 7.98 3.05 -15.47
CA ASP A 186 9.17 2.23 -15.26
C ASP A 186 10.33 3.15 -14.85
N LEU A 187 10.76 3.04 -13.60
CA LEU A 187 11.83 3.89 -13.07
C LEU A 187 13.19 3.58 -13.69
N PHE A 188 13.36 2.39 -14.27
CA PHE A 188 14.65 1.92 -14.76
C PHE A 188 14.73 1.85 -16.29
N ASP A 189 13.70 2.32 -17.00
CA ASP A 189 13.77 2.48 -18.44
C ASP A 189 14.67 3.67 -18.84
N GLY A 190 14.95 3.77 -20.14
CA GLY A 190 15.79 4.82 -20.72
C GLY A 190 15.12 6.20 -20.82
N SER A 191 13.90 6.38 -20.31
CA SER A 191 13.19 7.66 -20.38
C SER A 191 13.85 8.71 -19.50
N SER A 192 13.87 9.96 -19.94
CA SER A 192 14.34 11.10 -19.16
C SER A 192 13.45 11.33 -17.92
N PRO A 193 13.96 12.02 -16.88
CA PRO A 193 13.15 12.41 -15.72
C PRO A 193 11.88 13.19 -16.09
N ALA A 194 11.96 14.05 -17.11
CA ALA A 194 10.82 14.82 -17.60
C ALA A 194 9.73 13.92 -18.23
N GLU A 195 10.12 12.92 -19.02
CA GLU A 195 9.19 11.94 -19.59
C GLU A 195 8.54 11.07 -18.50
N LYS A 196 9.33 10.64 -17.51
CA LYS A 196 8.81 9.90 -16.34
C LYS A 196 7.80 10.74 -15.55
N ARG A 197 8.09 12.02 -15.33
CA ARG A 197 7.16 12.96 -14.67
C ARG A 197 5.87 13.14 -15.46
N ALA A 198 5.95 13.39 -16.76
CA ALA A 198 4.78 13.48 -17.63
C ALA A 198 3.93 12.21 -17.58
N LYS A 199 4.56 11.04 -17.46
CA LYS A 199 3.86 9.76 -17.32
C LYS A 199 3.18 9.58 -15.95
N PHE A 200 3.83 10.01 -14.87
CA PHE A 200 3.18 10.09 -13.55
C PHE A 200 1.93 10.97 -13.61
N GLU A 201 2.02 12.14 -14.22
CA GLU A 201 0.89 13.08 -14.40
C GLU A 201 -0.20 12.49 -15.29
N GLN A 202 0.15 11.82 -16.39
CA GLN A 202 -0.81 11.16 -17.28
C GLN A 202 -1.62 10.11 -16.52
N ILE A 203 -0.96 9.24 -15.75
CA ILE A 203 -1.62 8.18 -14.99
C ILE A 203 -2.46 8.77 -13.85
N ALA A 204 -1.97 9.81 -13.18
CA ALA A 204 -2.70 10.49 -12.11
C ALA A 204 -3.99 11.17 -12.60
N ASN A 205 -4.00 11.65 -13.84
CA ASN A 205 -5.15 12.28 -14.49
C ASN A 205 -5.99 11.30 -15.33
N ALA A 206 -5.72 9.99 -15.27
CA ALA A 206 -6.48 9.00 -16.00
C ALA A 206 -7.94 8.96 -15.52
N ARG A 207 -8.88 8.76 -16.45
CA ARG A 207 -10.32 8.61 -16.12
C ARG A 207 -10.66 7.21 -15.60
N TYR A 208 -9.83 6.22 -15.94
CA TYR A 208 -9.89 4.85 -15.45
C TYR A 208 -8.54 4.15 -15.68
N LEU A 209 -8.37 2.97 -15.09
CA LEU A 209 -7.24 2.08 -15.34
C LEU A 209 -7.75 0.77 -15.96
N VAL A 210 -6.91 0.06 -16.73
CA VAL A 210 -7.26 -1.27 -17.24
C VAL A 210 -7.63 -2.23 -16.10
N ALA A 211 -6.98 -2.09 -14.93
CA ALA A 211 -7.28 -2.89 -13.75
C ALA A 211 -8.71 -2.71 -13.22
N CYS A 212 -9.39 -1.61 -13.55
CA CYS A 212 -10.78 -1.39 -13.19
C CYS A 212 -11.71 -2.43 -13.83
N ASP A 213 -11.37 -3.01 -14.98
CA ASP A 213 -12.15 -4.09 -15.61
C ASP A 213 -11.99 -5.45 -14.90
N PHE A 214 -11.00 -5.58 -14.01
CA PHE A 214 -10.67 -6.79 -13.26
C PHE A 214 -10.87 -6.60 -11.75
N CYS A 215 -11.59 -5.55 -11.35
CA CYS A 215 -11.89 -5.21 -9.98
C CYS A 215 -13.41 -5.28 -9.75
N SER A 216 -13.83 -5.64 -8.53
CA SER A 216 -15.24 -5.59 -8.12
C SER A 216 -15.80 -4.16 -8.10
N GLY A 217 -14.94 -3.15 -7.96
CA GLY A 217 -15.34 -1.76 -7.78
C GLY A 217 -15.87 -1.43 -6.39
N ASN A 218 -15.78 -2.37 -5.44
CA ASN A 218 -16.37 -2.21 -4.11
C ASN A 218 -15.51 -1.42 -3.12
N GLN A 219 -14.27 -1.04 -3.46
CA GLN A 219 -13.35 -0.37 -2.54
C GLN A 219 -13.94 0.87 -1.85
N GLY A 220 -14.72 1.67 -2.59
CA GLY A 220 -15.39 2.86 -2.05
C GLY A 220 -16.86 2.67 -1.71
N THR A 221 -17.35 1.42 -1.60
CA THR A 221 -18.75 1.13 -1.31
C THR A 221 -19.12 1.46 0.14
N ASN A 222 -20.30 2.04 0.35
CA ASN A 222 -20.92 2.18 1.67
C ASN A 222 -21.95 1.07 1.95
N ASP A 223 -22.16 0.17 0.99
CA ASP A 223 -23.03 -1.00 1.14
C ASP A 223 -22.35 -2.05 2.04
N LEU A 224 -22.84 -2.17 3.28
CA LEU A 224 -22.31 -3.11 4.26
C LEU A 224 -22.47 -4.58 3.84
N SER A 225 -23.40 -4.91 2.93
CA SER A 225 -23.54 -6.28 2.41
C SER A 225 -22.36 -6.71 1.52
N LYS A 226 -21.54 -5.74 1.07
CA LYS A 226 -20.32 -5.95 0.30
C LYS A 226 -19.05 -5.82 1.15
N ARG A 227 -19.23 -5.70 2.47
CA ARG A 227 -18.15 -5.69 3.44
C ARG A 227 -18.11 -7.04 4.14
N PHE A 228 -16.90 -7.52 4.39
CA PHE A 228 -16.63 -8.82 4.99
C PHE A 228 -15.82 -8.65 6.27
N HIS A 229 -16.02 -9.54 7.24
CA HIS A 229 -15.19 -9.56 8.43
C HIS A 229 -13.73 -9.79 8.02
N ALA A 230 -12.83 -9.00 8.60
CA ALA A 230 -11.41 -9.20 8.39
C ALA A 230 -10.94 -10.54 8.99
N ALA A 231 -9.80 -11.04 8.51
CA ALA A 231 -9.19 -12.30 8.98
C ALA A 231 -10.07 -13.56 8.84
N GLU A 232 -11.18 -13.49 8.10
CA GLU A 232 -12.02 -14.63 7.74
C GLU A 232 -11.85 -14.97 6.27
N GLN A 233 -11.80 -16.27 5.96
CA GLN A 233 -11.83 -16.71 4.57
C GLN A 233 -13.25 -16.55 4.05
N ILE A 234 -13.42 -15.77 2.98
CA ILE A 234 -14.69 -15.69 2.27
C ILE A 234 -14.97 -17.10 1.74
N GLY A 235 -16.08 -17.70 2.18
CA GLY A 235 -16.47 -19.02 1.73
C GLY A 235 -16.57 -19.05 0.21
N CYS A 236 -16.04 -20.11 -0.41
CA CYS A 236 -16.36 -20.44 -1.80
C CYS A 236 -17.84 -20.86 -1.82
N ASN A 237 -18.76 -19.89 -1.93
CA ASN A 237 -20.10 -20.23 -2.38
C ASN A 237 -19.97 -20.70 -3.83
N GLN A 238 -20.19 -22.01 -4.00
CA GLN A 238 -20.18 -22.73 -5.27
C GLN A 238 -21.20 -22.15 -6.26
#